data_AF-A0A7K8W777-F1
#
_entry.id   AF-A0A7K8W777-F1
#
_cell.length_a   1.000
_cell.length_b   1.000
_cell.length_c   1.000
_cell.angle_alpha   90.00
_cell.angle_beta   90.00
_cell.angle_gamma   90.00
#
_symmetry.space_group_name_H-M   'P 1'
#
loop_
_entity.id
_entity.type
_entity.pdbx_description
1 polymer ?
#
loop_
_entity_poly.entity_id
_entity_poly.type
_entity_poly.pdbx_seq_one_letter_code
_entity_poly.pdbx_strand_id
1 'polypeptide(L)'
;KKAIPAVNFLIHEIHCRRNIEICPFCSDSVPKSEMKNHVESEHVQVTCKCRMKIENSLLKDHEESACPLRPALCRFCDIPLAFNKLQEHESYCGARTERCSGCGRNVLLRDLQEHPRRCG
;
A
#
# COMPACT_ATOMS: atom_id res chain seq x y z
N LYS A 1 26.03 4.88 -2.62
CA LYS A 1 27.20 4.28 -3.30
C LYS A 1 28.14 5.40 -3.77
N LYS A 2 29.22 5.69 -3.04
CA LYS A 2 30.28 6.59 -3.54
C LYS A 2 31.31 5.71 -4.24
N ALA A 3 31.63 6.03 -5.50
CA ALA A 3 32.68 5.35 -6.24
C ALA A 3 34.04 5.73 -5.64
N ILE A 4 34.77 4.74 -5.11
CA ILE A 4 36.07 4.94 -4.49
C ILE A 4 37.15 4.46 -5.47
N PRO A 5 38.18 5.28 -5.77
CA PRO A 5 39.25 4.90 -6.67
C PRO A 5 40.03 3.67 -6.16
N ALA A 6 40.41 2.78 -7.08
CA ALA A 6 40.93 1.44 -6.82
C ALA A 6 42.14 1.38 -5.87
N VAL A 7 42.97 2.43 -5.83
CA VAL A 7 44.17 2.51 -4.98
C VAL A 7 43.86 2.56 -3.48
N ASN A 8 42.71 3.10 -3.11
CA ASN A 8 42.28 3.19 -1.71
C ASN A 8 41.26 2.09 -1.35
N PHE A 9 40.99 1.16 -2.27
CA PHE A 9 40.01 0.10 -2.07
C PHE A 9 40.42 -0.86 -0.95
N LEU A 10 41.71 -1.19 -0.80
CA LEU A 10 42.19 -2.06 0.29
C LEU A 10 42.00 -1.42 1.68
N ILE A 11 42.30 -0.12 1.82
CA ILE A 11 42.09 0.62 3.07
C ILE A 11 40.59 0.76 3.32
N HIS A 12 39.81 1.15 2.30
CA HIS A 12 38.35 1.19 2.40
C HIS A 12 37.77 -0.17 2.78
N GLU A 13 38.20 -1.27 2.18
CA GLU A 13 37.70 -2.63 2.46
C GLU A 13 37.99 -3.05 3.90
N ILE A 14 39.17 -2.74 4.44
CA ILE A 14 39.52 -3.00 5.86
C ILE A 14 38.68 -2.13 6.80
N HIS A 15 38.52 -0.84 6.49
CA HIS A 15 37.69 0.08 7.27
C HIS A 15 36.19 -0.28 7.19
N CYS A 16 35.73 -0.68 6.02
CA CYS A 16 34.38 -1.12 5.69
C CYS A 16 34.06 -2.43 6.39
N ARG A 17 34.94 -3.46 6.33
CA ARG A 17 34.76 -4.71 7.09
C ARG A 17 34.76 -4.55 8.60
N ARG A 18 35.54 -3.62 9.15
CA ARG A 18 35.61 -3.39 10.60
C ARG A 18 34.49 -2.51 11.14
N ASN A 19 33.96 -1.62 10.30
CA ASN A 19 32.97 -0.61 10.72
C ASN A 19 31.61 -0.77 10.04
N ILE A 20 31.34 -1.84 9.31
CA ILE A 20 30.00 -2.19 8.82
C ILE A 20 29.43 -3.30 9.69
N GLU A 21 28.18 -3.11 10.10
CA GLU A 21 27.34 -4.10 10.77
C GLU A 21 26.16 -4.45 9.88
N ILE A 22 25.69 -5.69 9.99
CA ILE A 22 24.49 -6.15 9.30
C ILE A 22 23.29 -5.77 10.15
N CYS A 23 22.33 -5.05 9.57
CA CYS A 23 21.11 -4.69 10.27
C CYS A 23 20.30 -5.96 10.58
N PRO A 24 19.89 -6.20 11.83
CA PRO A 24 19.13 -7.41 12.17
C PRO A 24 17.69 -7.42 11.62
N PHE A 25 17.20 -6.29 11.11
CA PHE A 25 15.82 -6.14 10.63
C PHE A 25 15.71 -6.35 9.10
N CYS A 26 16.62 -5.76 8.31
CA CYS A 26 16.63 -5.89 6.84
C CYS A 26 17.82 -6.67 6.28
N SER A 27 18.80 -7.06 7.10
CA SER A 27 20.06 -7.67 6.67
C SER A 27 20.94 -6.79 5.75
N ASP A 28 20.68 -5.48 5.67
CA ASP A 28 21.54 -4.55 4.95
C ASP A 28 22.86 -4.30 5.67
N SER A 29 23.90 -4.07 4.87
CA SER A 29 25.24 -3.71 5.34
C SER A 29 25.32 -2.22 5.63
N VAL A 30 25.23 -1.84 6.90
CA VAL A 30 25.19 -0.44 7.36
C VAL A 30 26.41 -0.11 8.23
N PRO A 31 27.08 1.04 8.07
CA PRO A 31 28.16 1.45 8.97
C PRO A 31 27.68 1.53 10.43
N LYS A 32 28.47 1.06 11.41
CA LYS A 32 28.12 1.13 12.85
C LYS A 32 27.69 2.53 13.29
N SER A 33 28.42 3.54 12.81
CA SER A 33 28.15 4.96 13.08
C SER A 33 26.77 5.40 12.58
N GLU A 34 26.28 4.80 11.50
CA GLU A 34 25.00 5.12 10.85
C GLU A 34 23.89 4.11 11.19
N MET A 35 24.21 2.97 11.82
CA MET A 35 23.25 1.92 12.16
C MET A 35 22.09 2.47 12.98
N LYS A 36 22.38 3.33 13.96
CA LYS A 36 21.37 3.97 14.79
C LYS A 36 20.42 4.84 13.95
N ASN A 37 20.96 5.64 13.04
CA ASN A 37 20.18 6.50 12.15
C ASN A 37 19.36 5.68 11.15
N HIS A 38 19.94 4.62 10.59
CA HIS A 38 19.23 3.68 9.72
C HIS A 38 18.04 3.02 10.42
N VAL A 39 18.21 2.54 11.66
CA VAL A 39 17.10 1.95 12.43
C VAL A 39 16.04 3.00 12.77
N GLU A 40 16.44 4.21 13.17
CA GLU A 40 15.52 5.30 13.49
C GLU A 40 14.81 5.90 12.26
N SER A 41 15.38 5.77 11.05
CA SER A 41 14.78 6.24 9.81
C SER A 41 13.95 5.16 9.12
N GLU A 42 14.51 3.96 8.93
CA GLU A 42 13.94 2.91 8.09
C GLU A 42 13.14 1.88 8.92
N HIS A 43 13.61 1.53 10.11
CA HIS A 43 13.00 0.52 10.97
C HIS A 43 12.14 1.08 12.11
N VAL A 44 11.89 2.38 12.11
CA VAL A 44 11.03 3.01 13.10
C VAL A 44 9.59 2.57 12.91
N GLN A 45 8.92 2.25 14.02
CA GLN A 45 7.48 1.97 13.99
C GLN A 45 6.71 3.27 13.84
N VAL A 46 6.08 3.43 12.67
CA VAL A 46 5.19 4.53 12.35
C VAL A 46 3.74 4.08 12.48
N THR A 47 2.85 5.01 12.82
CA THR A 47 1.42 4.74 12.88
C THR A 47 0.81 5.08 11.52
N CYS A 48 0.30 4.08 10.81
CA CYS A 48 -0.41 4.29 9.57
C CYS A 48 -1.75 5.00 9.82
N LYS A 49 -2.33 5.62 8.79
CA LYS A 49 -3.68 6.25 8.84
C LYS A 49 -4.77 5.28 9.33
N CYS A 50 -4.57 3.98 9.11
CA CYS A 50 -5.44 2.91 9.60
C CYS A 50 -5.30 2.61 11.11
N ARG A 51 -4.48 3.37 11.84
CA ARG A 51 -4.11 3.20 13.26
C ARG A 51 -3.30 1.95 13.59
N MET A 52 -2.82 1.20 12.59
CA MET A 52 -1.87 0.11 12.81
C MET A 52 -0.43 0.65 12.91
N LYS A 53 0.36 0.03 13.79
CA LYS A 53 1.80 0.29 13.92
C LYS A 53 2.54 -0.59 12.92
N ILE A 54 3.29 0.04 12.02
CA ILE A 54 4.00 -0.63 10.93
C ILE A 54 5.39 -0.03 10.83
N GLU A 55 6.35 -0.81 10.39
CA GLU A 55 7.69 -0.33 10.12
C GLU A 55 7.70 0.69 8.97
N ASN A 56 8.48 1.77 9.09
CA ASN A 56 8.53 2.81 8.06
C ASN A 56 8.92 2.25 6.67
N SER A 57 9.87 1.31 6.63
CA SER A 57 10.26 0.59 5.41
C SER A 57 9.07 -0.10 4.73
N LEU A 58 8.16 -0.68 5.53
CA LEU A 58 6.97 -1.40 5.05
C LEU A 58 5.73 -0.50 4.90
N LEU A 59 5.77 0.75 5.36
CA LEU A 59 4.61 1.65 5.33
C LEU A 59 4.09 1.86 3.91
N LYS A 60 4.99 2.00 2.93
CA LYS A 60 4.62 2.18 1.51
C LYS A 60 3.88 0.97 0.96
N ASP A 61 4.48 -0.22 1.10
CA ASP A 61 3.85 -1.47 0.68
C ASP A 61 2.50 -1.66 1.37
N HIS A 62 2.43 -1.36 2.67
CA HIS A 62 1.17 -1.42 3.40
C HIS A 62 0.13 -0.48 2.81
N GLU A 63 0.42 0.79 2.58
CA GLU A 63 -0.53 1.76 2.02
C GLU A 63 -1.08 1.31 0.65
N GLU A 64 -0.29 0.60 -0.15
CA GLU A 64 -0.68 0.10 -1.47
C GLU A 64 -1.44 -1.25 -1.43
N SER A 65 -0.96 -2.21 -0.64
CA SER A 65 -1.40 -3.61 -0.72
C SER A 65 -2.28 -4.05 0.46
N ALA A 66 -1.91 -3.66 1.68
CA ALA A 66 -2.44 -4.26 2.91
C ALA A 66 -3.31 -3.30 3.74
N CYS A 67 -3.30 -2.00 3.44
CA CYS A 67 -3.99 -1.01 4.24
C CYS A 67 -5.50 -1.16 4.11
N PRO A 68 -6.23 -1.36 5.20
CA PRO A 68 -7.69 -1.47 5.17
C PRO A 68 -8.35 -0.12 4.83
N LEU A 69 -7.63 0.99 4.94
CA LEU A 69 -8.09 2.30 4.50
C LEU A 69 -7.66 2.63 3.07
N ARG A 70 -7.02 1.71 2.34
CA ARG A 70 -6.66 1.95 0.95
C ARG A 70 -7.92 2.31 0.14
N PRO A 71 -7.84 3.28 -0.77
CA PRO A 71 -8.94 3.62 -1.65
C PRO A 71 -9.17 2.47 -2.64
N ALA A 72 -10.39 1.96 -2.68
CA ALA A 72 -10.84 0.93 -3.60
C ALA A 72 -12.16 1.35 -4.24
N LEU A 73 -12.31 1.06 -5.54
CA LEU A 73 -13.49 1.42 -6.31
C LEU A 73 -14.60 0.38 -6.10
N CYS A 74 -15.82 0.86 -5.89
CA CYS A 74 -16.99 -0.01 -5.91
C CYS A 74 -17.27 -0.51 -7.33
N ARG A 75 -17.47 -1.82 -7.51
CA ARG A 75 -17.74 -2.41 -8.84
C ARG A 75 -19.09 -2.02 -9.46
N PHE A 76 -19.99 -1.43 -8.68
CA PHE A 76 -21.35 -1.11 -9.10
C PHE A 76 -21.55 0.37 -9.42
N CYS A 77 -20.87 1.26 -8.69
CA CYS A 77 -21.02 2.72 -8.83
C CYS A 77 -19.70 3.45 -9.14
N ASP A 78 -18.58 2.73 -9.18
CA ASP A 78 -17.24 3.26 -9.47
C ASP A 78 -16.79 4.38 -8.50
N ILE A 79 -17.40 4.47 -7.32
CA ILE A 79 -17.03 5.46 -6.30
C ILE A 79 -15.82 4.94 -5.49
N PRO A 80 -14.77 5.77 -5.29
CA PRO A 80 -13.65 5.43 -4.43
C PRO A 80 -14.04 5.48 -2.96
N LEU A 81 -13.88 4.36 -2.26
CA LEU A 81 -14.19 4.18 -0.84
C LEU A 81 -13.02 3.50 -0.12
N ALA A 82 -12.96 3.64 1.20
CA ALA A 82 -12.00 2.89 2.00
C ALA A 82 -12.31 1.39 1.92
N PHE A 83 -11.29 0.55 1.70
CA PHE A 83 -11.44 -0.89 1.52
C PHE A 83 -12.23 -1.57 2.66
N ASN A 84 -12.06 -1.11 3.91
CA ASN A 84 -12.81 -1.61 5.06
C ASN A 84 -14.32 -1.36 5.01
N LYS A 85 -14.75 -0.29 4.32
CA LYS A 85 -16.16 0.06 4.12
C LYS A 85 -16.69 -0.38 2.76
N LEU A 86 -15.80 -0.80 1.86
CA LEU A 86 -16.17 -1.23 0.51
C LEU A 86 -17.16 -2.40 0.54
N GLN A 87 -16.94 -3.41 1.39
CA GLN A 87 -17.82 -4.59 1.46
C GLN A 87 -19.25 -4.25 1.91
N GLU A 88 -19.38 -3.41 2.93
CA GLU A 88 -20.69 -2.92 3.41
C GLU A 88 -21.37 -2.09 2.30
N HIS A 89 -20.60 -1.21 1.66
CA HIS A 89 -21.08 -0.41 0.55
C HIS A 89 -21.50 -1.28 -0.64
N GLU A 90 -20.72 -2.28 -1.06
CA GLU A 90 -21.04 -3.17 -2.18
C GLU A 90 -22.35 -3.92 -1.93
N SER A 91 -22.59 -4.37 -0.70
CA SER A 91 -23.83 -5.03 -0.31
C SER A 91 -25.05 -4.11 -0.44
N TYR A 92 -24.92 -2.86 0.01
CA TYR A 92 -25.98 -1.86 -0.11
C TYR A 92 -26.14 -1.35 -1.55
N CYS A 93 -25.03 -0.99 -2.20
CA CYS A 93 -24.95 -0.41 -3.52
C CYS A 93 -25.47 -1.39 -4.58
N GLY A 94 -25.14 -2.68 -4.50
CA GLY A 94 -25.69 -3.71 -5.38
C GLY A 94 -27.20 -3.95 -5.18
N ALA A 95 -27.74 -3.66 -3.99
CA ALA A 95 -29.17 -3.73 -3.69
C ALA A 95 -29.93 -2.43 -4.03
N ARG A 96 -29.24 -1.31 -4.27
CA ARG A 96 -29.88 -0.08 -4.74
C ARG A 96 -30.46 -0.29 -6.11
N THR A 97 -31.65 0.25 -6.33
CA THR A 97 -32.25 0.32 -7.65
C THR A 97 -32.00 1.68 -8.29
N GLU A 98 -31.50 1.69 -9.52
CA GLU A 98 -31.42 2.88 -10.36
C GLU A 98 -32.49 2.83 -11.45
N ARG A 99 -32.91 4.01 -11.90
CA ARG A 99 -33.96 4.11 -12.91
C ARG A 99 -33.36 3.95 -14.29
N CYS A 100 -33.80 2.95 -15.03
CA CYS A 100 -33.35 2.75 -16.41
C CYS A 100 -33.82 3.93 -17.28
N SER A 101 -32.90 4.56 -18.01
CA SER A 101 -33.22 5.65 -18.94
C SER A 101 -34.04 5.19 -20.16
N GLY A 102 -34.02 3.90 -20.49
CA GLY A 102 -34.76 3.33 -21.61
C GLY A 102 -36.20 2.95 -21.26
N CYS A 103 -36.39 2.10 -20.25
CA CYS A 103 -37.72 1.59 -19.88
C CYS A 103 -38.37 2.30 -18.67
N GLY A 104 -37.64 3.19 -17.99
CA GLY A 104 -38.14 3.93 -16.82
C GLY A 104 -38.34 3.09 -15.55
N ARG A 105 -38.08 1.76 -15.60
CA ARG A 105 -38.19 0.85 -14.45
C ARG A 105 -36.99 1.00 -13.51
N ASN A 106 -37.22 0.72 -12.23
CA ASN A 106 -36.19 0.63 -11.21
C ASN A 106 -35.52 -0.75 -11.30
N VAL A 107 -34.22 -0.75 -11.55
CA VAL A 107 -33.41 -1.95 -11.77
C VAL A 107 -32.28 -1.95 -10.77
N LEU A 108 -32.01 -3.09 -10.14
CA LEU A 108 -30.91 -3.22 -9.19
C LEU A 108 -29.58 -2.88 -9.85
N LEU A 109 -28.70 -2.18 -9.16
CA LEU A 109 -27.44 -1.69 -9.71
C LEU A 109 -26.54 -2.83 -10.21
N ARG A 110 -26.55 -3.97 -9.50
CA ARG A 110 -25.87 -5.20 -9.91
C ARG A 110 -26.43 -5.81 -11.20
N ASP A 111 -27.74 -5.63 -11.42
CA ASP A 111 -28.47 -6.14 -12.58
C ASP A 111 -28.47 -5.09 -13.72
N LEU A 112 -28.10 -3.84 -13.45
CA LEU A 112 -28.10 -2.74 -14.41
C LEU A 112 -27.14 -3.01 -15.58
N GLN A 113 -26.03 -3.73 -15.34
CA GLN A 113 -25.10 -4.13 -16.40
C GLN A 113 -25.72 -5.14 -17.39
N GLU A 114 -26.61 -6.01 -16.92
CA GLU A 114 -27.27 -7.05 -17.73
C GLU A 114 -28.63 -6.58 -18.28
N HIS A 115 -29.25 -5.60 -17.61
CA HIS A 115 -30.54 -5.03 -17.95
C HIS A 115 -30.69 -4.52 -19.38
N PRO A 116 -29.74 -3.81 -20.03
CA PRO A 116 -29.92 -3.34 -21.40
C PRO A 116 -30.21 -4.47 -22.40
N ARG A 117 -29.78 -5.71 -22.12
CA ARG A 117 -30.12 -6.90 -22.95
C ARG A 117 -31.56 -7.39 -22.77
N ARG A 118 -32.20 -7.03 -21.66
CA ARG A 118 -33.57 -7.42 -21.27
C ARG A 118 -34.49 -6.19 -21.16
N CYS A 119 -34.02 -5.02 -21.60
CA CYS A 119 -34.72 -3.75 -21.47
C CYS A 119 -35.84 -3.71 -22.52
N GLY A 120 -37.09 -3.72 -22.07
CA GLY A 120 -38.31 -3.71 -22.89
C GLY A 120 -39.46 -3.06 -22.19
#